data_AF-A0A7H9AQY8-F1
#
_entry.id   AF-A0A7H9AQY8-F1
#
_cell.length_a   1.000
_cell.length_b   1.000
_cell.length_c   1.000
_cell.angle_alpha   90.00
_cell.angle_beta   90.00
_cell.angle_gamma   90.00
#
_symmetry.space_group_name_H-M   'P 1'
#
loop_
_entity.id
_entity.type
_entity.pdbx_description
1 polymer ?
#
loop_
_entity_poly.entity_id
_entity_poly.type
_entity_poly.pdbx_seq_one_letter_code
_entity_poly.pdbx_strand_id
1 'polypeptide(L)' 'MDKAVIPINEFLSTSLVPQLIDINASEDIVWFQWKGKAKTVDGNHYINEYAWKLSFDGSGKVVKITAFLDTHALAKLVE' A
#
# COMPACT_ATOMS: atom_id res chain seq x y z
N MET A 1 -18.90 -4.39 10.24
CA MET A 1 -17.84 -3.82 9.39
C MET A 1 -17.09 -5.02 8.86
N ASP A 2 -17.64 -5.70 7.85
CA ASP A 2 -17.25 -7.08 7.50
C ASP A 2 -17.10 -7.24 5.99
N LYS A 3 -16.58 -6.22 5.31
CA LYS A 3 -16.00 -6.44 4.00
C LYS A 3 -14.59 -6.92 4.24
N ALA A 4 -14.40 -8.24 4.25
CA ALA A 4 -13.10 -8.81 4.00
C ALA A 4 -12.53 -8.07 2.79
N VAL A 5 -11.37 -7.42 2.96
CA VAL A 5 -10.68 -6.77 1.85
C VAL A 5 -10.37 -7.91 0.88
N ILE A 6 -11.15 -8.02 -0.20
CA ILE A 6 -10.83 -8.92 -1.30
C ILE A 6 -9.37 -8.59 -1.65
N PRO A 7 -8.46 -9.58 -1.67
CA PRO A 7 -7.07 -9.30 -1.94
C PRO A 7 -6.97 -8.48 -3.21
N ILE A 8 -6.38 -7.29 -3.12
CA ILE A 8 -6.22 -6.40 -4.28
C ILE A 8 -5.58 -7.13 -5.48
N ASN A 9 -4.76 -8.14 -5.18
CA ASN A 9 -4.10 -9.02 -6.14
C ASN A 9 -5.07 -9.78 -7.06
N GLU A 10 -6.32 -10.01 -6.68
CA GLU A 10 -7.33 -10.66 -7.54
C GLU A 10 -7.71 -9.79 -8.74
N PHE A 11 -7.57 -8.47 -8.62
CA PHE A 11 -7.88 -7.50 -9.67
C PHE A 11 -6.66 -7.13 -10.52
N LEU A 12 -5.47 -7.64 -10.19
CA LEU A 12 -4.21 -7.27 -10.84
C LEU A 12 -3.62 -8.44 -11.65
N SER A 13 -3.21 -8.16 -12.89
CA SER A 13 -2.51 -9.12 -13.77
C SER A 13 -0.98 -9.07 -13.61
N THR A 14 -0.46 -8.05 -12.94
CA THR A 14 0.96 -7.92 -12.59
C THR A 14 1.11 -7.55 -11.13
N SER A 15 2.21 -7.95 -10.50
CA SER A 15 2.54 -7.52 -9.14
C SER A 15 2.51 -5.99 -8.99
N LEU A 16 2.02 -5.51 -7.85
CA LEU A 16 2.09 -4.10 -7.48
C LEU A 16 3.55 -3.74 -7.15
N VAL A 17 4.20 -2.97 -8.03
CA VAL A 17 5.60 -2.58 -7.85
C VAL A 17 5.66 -1.23 -7.14
N PRO A 18 6.36 -1.13 -5.99
CA PRO A 18 6.53 0.13 -5.29
C PRO A 18 7.59 1.00 -5.98
N GLN A 19 7.22 2.24 -6.29
CA GLN A 19 8.14 3.31 -6.63
C GLN A 19 8.29 4.22 -5.42
N LEU A 20 9.47 4.22 -4.78
CA LEU A 20 9.76 5.06 -3.62
C LEU A 20 9.55 6.55 -3.95
N ILE A 21 8.85 7.26 -3.07
CA ILE A 21 8.72 8.72 -3.07
C ILE A 21 9.60 9.30 -1.97
N ASP A 22 9.40 8.86 -0.73
CA ASP A 22 10.15 9.37 0.43
C ASP A 22 10.21 8.33 1.57
N ILE A 23 11.25 8.44 2.40
CA ILE A 23 11.37 7.71 3.67
C ILE A 23 11.74 8.70 4.76
N ASN A 24 10.90 8.80 5.78
CA ASN A 24 11.18 9.58 6.97
C ASN A 24 11.20 8.66 8.19
N ALA A 25 12.27 8.72 8.98
CA ALA A 25 12.43 7.92 10.19
C ALA A 25 12.57 8.83 11.41
N SER A 26 11.85 8.51 12.48
CA SER A 26 11.92 9.20 13.77
C SER A 26 11.68 8.18 14.89
N GLU A 27 12.68 8.04 15.76
CA GLU A 27 12.66 7.11 16.90
C GLU A 27 12.28 5.67 16.49
N ASP A 28 11.08 5.24 16.87
CA ASP A 28 10.51 3.92 16.65
C ASP A 28 9.54 3.86 15.46
N ILE A 29 9.43 4.94 14.67
CA ILE A 29 8.52 5.06 13.54
C ILE A 29 9.28 5.34 12.25
N VAL A 30 8.94 4.59 11.20
CA VAL A 30 9.31 4.89 9.82
C VAL A 30 8.06 5.15 9.01
N TRP A 31 8.03 6.30 8.35
CA TRP A 31 7.08 6.61 7.29
C TRP A 31 7.71 6.28 5.94
N PHE A 32 7.04 5.42 5.18
CA PHE A 32 7.42 5.05 3.82
C PHE A 32 6.33 5.51 2.85
N GLN A 33 6.65 6.53 2.05
CA GLN A 33 5.77 7.03 1.01
C GLN A 33 6.19 6.44 -0.34
N TRP A 34 5.23 5.88 -1.07
CA TRP A 34 5.51 5.23 -2.34
C TRP A 34 4.29 5.24 -3.27
N LYS A 35 4.57 5.15 -4.56
CA LYS A 35 3.56 5.01 -5.61
C LYS A 35 3.52 3.57 -6.10
N GLY A 36 2.35 2.95 -6.03
CA GLY A 36 2.12 1.62 -6.57
C GLY A 36 1.59 1.69 -7.99
N LYS A 37 2.14 0.86 -8.88
CA LYS A 37 1.65 0.69 -10.25
C LYS A 37 1.50 -0.80 -10.56
N ALA A 38 0.39 -1.17 -11.18
CA ALA A 38 0.13 -2.51 -11.68
C ALA A 38 -0.79 -2.44 -12.90
N LYS A 39 -0.76 -3.47 -13.74
CA LYS A 39 -1.81 -3.73 -14.71
C LYS A 39 -2.94 -4.50 -14.03
N THR A 40 -4.16 -4.15 -14.38
CA THR A 40 -5.37 -4.84 -13.94
C THR A 40 -5.66 -6.05 -14.84
N VAL A 41 -6.56 -6.94 -14.42
CA VAL A 41 -6.95 -8.12 -15.21
C VAL A 41 -7.67 -7.78 -16.51
N ASP A 42 -8.35 -6.63 -16.57
CA ASP A 42 -9.03 -6.10 -17.76
C ASP A 42 -8.10 -5.29 -18.70
N GLY A 43 -6.81 -5.18 -18.36
CA GLY A 43 -5.79 -4.52 -19.18
C GLY A 43 -5.61 -3.02 -18.91
N ASN A 44 -6.37 -2.43 -17.97
CA ASN A 44 -6.16 -1.07 -17.47
C ASN A 44 -4.91 -0.96 -16.57
N HIS A 45 -4.62 0.26 -16.13
CA HIS A 45 -3.56 0.54 -15.16
C HIS A 45 -4.15 0.96 -13.82
N TYR A 46 -3.73 0.27 -12.77
CA TYR A 46 -3.93 0.70 -11.40
C TYR A 46 -2.74 1.55 -10.94
N ILE A 47 -3.03 2.74 -10.45
CA ILE A 47 -2.05 3.66 -9.87
C ILE A 47 -2.61 4.18 -8.55
N ASN A 48 -1.84 4.06 -7.47
CA ASN A 48 -2.22 4.59 -6.17
C ASN A 48 -0.98 5.09 -5.41
N GLU A 49 -1.17 6.06 -4.53
CA GLU A 49 -0.12 6.58 -3.65
C GLU A 49 -0.41 6.12 -2.22
N TYR A 50 0.64 5.62 -1.58
CA TYR A 50 0.58 5.01 -0.27
C TYR A 50 1.50 5.76 0.68
N ALA A 51 1.07 5.87 1.93
CA ALA A 51 1.92 6.20 3.05
C ALA A 51 1.81 5.09 4.09
N TRP A 52 2.90 4.43 4.40
CA TRP A 52 2.94 3.36 5.39
C TRP A 52 3.63 3.86 6.63
N LYS A 53 2.95 3.77 7.78
CA LYS A 53 3.56 3.98 9.10
C LYS A 53 3.97 2.63 9.67
N LEU A 54 5.26 2.40 9.78
CA LEU A 54 5.86 1.23 10.41
C LEU A 54 6.30 1.61 11.81
N SER A 55 5.83 0.89 12.83
CA SER A 55 6.31 1.01 14.21
C SER A 55 7.23 -0.15 14.54
N PHE A 56 8.34 0.15 15.20
CA PHE A 56 9.39 -0.76 15.59
C PHE A 56 9.42 -0.93 17.11
N ASP A 57 9.83 -2.10 17.60
CA ASP A 57 10.15 -2.29 19.02
C ASP A 57 11.58 -1.88 19.35
N GLY A 58 11.95 -1.92 20.64
CA GLY A 58 13.31 -1.61 21.10
C GLY A 58 14.39 -2.58 20.59
N SER A 59 14.01 -3.69 19.94
CA SER A 59 14.95 -4.60 19.25
C SER A 59 15.12 -4.27 17.76
N GLY A 60 14.39 -3.28 17.24
CA GLY A 60 14.42 -2.87 15.84
C GLY A 60 13.57 -3.76 14.92
N LYS A 61 12.59 -4.49 15.46
CA LYS A 61 11.64 -5.28 14.64
C LYS A 61 10.36 -4.52 14.40
N VAL A 62 9.82 -4.58 13.18
CA VAL A 62 8.50 -4.02 12.87
C VAL A 62 7.43 -4.80 13.65
N VAL A 63 6.68 -4.11 14.50
CA VAL A 63 5.61 -4.68 15.32
C VAL A 63 4.21 -4.25 14.87
N LYS A 64 4.10 -3.17 14.10
CA LYS A 64 2.84 -2.70 13.53
C LYS A 64 3.08 -1.95 12.22
N ILE A 65 2.20 -2.18 11.24
CA ILE A 65 2.14 -1.40 10.01
C ILE A 65 0.73 -0.85 9.88
N THR A 66 0.60 0.45 9.58
CA THR A 66 -0.67 1.07 9.17
C THR A 66 -0.49 1.64 7.77
N ALA A 67 -1.28 1.13 6.82
CA ALA A 67 -1.27 1.59 5.44
C ALA A 67 -2.35 2.64 5.23
N PHE A 68 -1.94 3.82 4.75
CA PHE A 68 -2.81 4.85 4.21
C PHE A 68 -2.68 4.83 2.69
N LEU A 69 -3.79 5.03 2.00
CA LEU A 69 -3.87 4.99 0.54
C LEU A 69 -5.05 5.84 0.05
N ASP A 70 -5.05 6.17 -1.24
CA ASP A 70 -6.24 6.72 -1.89
C ASP A 70 -7.32 5.63 -2.01
N THR A 71 -8.33 5.72 -1.13
CA THR A 71 -9.46 4.79 -1.11
C THR A 71 -10.39 4.94 -2.32
N HIS A 72 -10.39 6.09 -3.00
CA HIS A 72 -11.15 6.29 -4.23
C HIS A 72 -10.51 5.54 -5.39
N ALA A 73 -9.18 5.59 -5.51
CA ALA A 73 -8.45 4.80 -6.51
C ALA A 73 -8.64 3.29 -6.27
N LEU A 74 -8.67 2.85 -5.01
CA LEU A 74 -8.99 1.46 -4.67
C LEU A 74 -10.45 1.10 -5.00
N ALA A 75 -11.41 1.96 -4.69
CA ALA A 75 -12.83 1.71 -4.98
C ALA A 75 -13.05 1.47 -6.47
N LYS A 76 -12.46 2.32 -7.33
CA LYS A 76 -12.52 2.15 -8.80
C LYS A 76 -11.91 0.85 -9.33
N LEU A 77 -10.98 0.24 -8.60
CA LEU A 77 -10.38 -1.02 -8.98
C LEU A 77 -11.30 -2.22 -8.67
N VAL A 78 -12.12 -2.10 -7.63
CA VAL A 78 -12.95 -3.21 -7.10
C VAL A 78 -14.42 -3.12 -7.50
N GLU A 79 -14.82 -2.04 -8.19
CA GLU A 79 -16.13 -1.91 -8.85
C GLU A 79 -16.23 -2.79 -10.09
#